data_AF-A0A137Q7W0-F1
#
_entry.id   AF-A0A137Q7W0-F1
#
_cell.length_a   1.000
_cell.length_b   1.000
_cell.length_c   1.000
_cell.angle_alpha   90.00
_cell.angle_beta   90.00
_cell.angle_gamma   90.00
#
_symmetry.space_group_name_H-M   'P 1'
#
loop_
_entity.id
_entity.type
_entity.pdbx_description
1 polymer ?
#
loop_
_entity_poly.entity_id
_entity_poly.type
_entity_poly.pdbx_seq_one_letter_code
_entity_poly.pdbx_strand_id
1 'polypeptide(L)'
;QGITIDAISPGDGKNFPKAGATHYVGTLASGKKFDPSRDRNEPFTTVIGRGEVIQGWDESVPQLSLCWKAKLTIIADYALGRI
;
A
#
# COMPACT_ATOMS: atom_id res chain seq x y z
N GLN A 1 1.71 -9.75 -14.36
CA GLN A 1 1.56 -8.28 -14.50
C GLN A 1 0.23 -7.90 -13.85
N GLY A 2 0.22 -7.52 -12.57
CA GLY A 2 -1.03 -7.20 -11.85
C GLY A 2 -0.92 -6.06 -10.84
N ILE A 3 0.28 -5.50 -10.66
CA ILE A 3 0.56 -4.40 -9.74
C ILE A 3 1.40 -3.38 -10.50
N THR A 4 0.96 -2.12 -10.50
CA THR A 4 1.74 -0.98 -11.03
C THR A 4 2.10 -0.06 -9.87
N ILE A 5 3.37 0.32 -9.78
CA ILE A 5 3.89 1.22 -8.76
C ILE A 5 4.33 2.52 -9.44
N ASP A 6 3.56 3.59 -9.24
CA ASP A 6 3.92 4.93 -9.71
C ASP A 6 4.56 5.72 -8.58
N ALA A 7 5.85 6.03 -8.69
CA ALA A 7 6.55 6.83 -7.70
C ALA A 7 6.07 8.29 -7.72
N ILE A 8 5.59 8.79 -6.58
CA ILE A 8 5.21 10.22 -6.43
C ILE A 8 6.37 11.02 -5.84
N SER A 9 7.03 10.51 -4.80
CA SER A 9 8.21 11.14 -4.22
C SER A 9 9.16 10.08 -3.64
N PRO A 10 10.43 10.02 -4.05
CA PRO A 10 11.34 8.97 -3.61
C PRO A 10 11.50 8.96 -2.08
N GLY A 11 11.62 7.75 -1.51
CA GLY A 11 12.03 7.57 -0.12
C GLY A 11 13.53 7.65 0.06
N ASP A 12 14.01 7.22 1.22
CA ASP A 12 15.43 7.29 1.58
C ASP A 12 16.32 6.23 0.91
N GLY A 13 15.72 5.23 0.24
CA GLY A 13 16.42 4.12 -0.42
C GLY A 13 17.26 3.24 0.51
N LYS A 14 17.11 3.40 1.83
CA LYS A 14 17.96 2.76 2.85
C LYS A 14 17.13 1.94 3.84
N ASN A 15 15.98 2.47 4.25
CA ASN A 15 15.13 1.84 5.25
C ASN A 15 13.92 1.23 4.58
N PHE A 16 13.91 -0.10 4.42
CA PHE A 16 12.78 -0.83 3.85
C PHE A 16 11.97 -1.50 4.99
N PRO A 17 10.64 -1.37 4.98
CA PRO A 17 9.79 -1.86 6.05
C PRO A 17 9.80 -3.40 6.09
N LYS A 18 10.14 -3.96 7.26
CA LYS A 18 9.93 -5.38 7.59
C LYS A 18 8.72 -5.59 8.52
N ALA A 19 8.45 -4.59 9.34
CA ALA A 19 7.25 -4.40 10.15
C ALA A 19 7.14 -2.89 10.41
N GLY A 20 5.98 -2.27 10.25
CA GLY A 20 5.90 -0.82 10.35
C GLY A 20 4.49 -0.25 10.37
N ALA A 21 4.39 0.96 10.90
CA ALA A 21 3.20 1.79 10.82
C ALA A 21 3.23 2.59 9.51
N THR A 22 2.19 2.45 8.68
CA THR A 22 2.08 3.12 7.38
C THR A 22 0.76 3.89 7.31
N HIS A 23 0.80 5.13 6.83
CA HIS A 23 -0.41 5.84 6.45
C HIS A 23 -0.75 5.56 4.99
N TYR A 24 -1.98 5.16 4.70
CA TYR A 24 -2.44 4.94 3.33
C TYR A 24 -3.81 5.57 3.07
N VAL A 25 -4.10 5.76 1.79
CA VAL A 25 -5.43 6.14 1.32
C VAL A 25 -5.84 5.15 0.25
N GLY A 26 -6.77 4.26 0.60
CA GLY A 26 -7.37 3.31 -0.33
C GLY A 26 -8.44 3.98 -1.19
N THR A 27 -8.27 3.92 -2.51
CA THR A 27 -9.24 4.45 -3.48
C THR A 27 -9.58 3.37 -4.51
N LEU A 28 -10.87 3.18 -4.80
CA LEU A 28 -11.35 2.31 -5.87
C LEU A 28 -11.00 2.92 -7.24
N ALA A 29 -10.96 2.09 -8.28
CA ALA A 29 -10.73 2.54 -9.66
C ALA A 29 -11.75 3.60 -10.14
N SER A 30 -12.95 3.59 -9.56
CA SER A 30 -14.00 4.61 -9.79
C SER A 30 -13.70 5.97 -9.15
N GLY A 31 -12.57 6.13 -8.45
CA GLY A 31 -12.22 7.34 -7.70
C GLY A 31 -12.87 7.43 -6.32
N LYS A 32 -13.74 6.48 -5.96
CA LYS A 32 -14.37 6.41 -4.63
C LYS A 32 -13.36 5.93 -3.59
N LYS A 33 -13.06 6.76 -2.59
CA LYS A 33 -12.25 6.37 -1.42
C LYS A 33 -13.02 5.31 -0.63
N PHE A 34 -12.38 4.18 -0.34
CA PHE A 34 -13.01 3.11 0.45
C PHE A 34 -12.42 2.99 1.87
N ASP A 35 -11.16 3.43 2.05
CA ASP A 35 -10.54 3.42 3.36
C ASP A 35 -9.37 4.44 3.47
N PRO A 36 -9.66 5.70 3.83
CA PRO A 36 -8.63 6.68 4.14
C PRO A 36 -8.17 6.49 5.59
N SER A 37 -6.99 5.88 5.80
CA SER A 37 -6.37 5.79 7.13
C SER A 37 -6.09 7.18 7.72
N ARG A 38 -5.99 8.21 6.87
CA ARG A 38 -5.86 9.62 7.26
C ARG A 38 -7.09 10.21 7.94
N ASP A 39 -8.29 9.70 7.66
CA ASP A 39 -9.52 10.20 8.32
C ASP A 39 -9.67 9.60 9.72
N ARG A 40 -8.97 8.51 10.02
CA ARG A 40 -8.95 7.88 11.34
C ARG A 40 -7.99 8.57 12.33
N ASN A 41 -7.21 9.56 11.88
CA ASN A 41 -6.11 10.20 12.65
C ASN A 41 -5.09 9.22 13.27
N GLU A 42 -5.15 7.94 12.93
CA GLU A 42 -4.29 6.89 13.46
C GLU A 42 -3.52 6.23 12.31
N PRO A 43 -2.20 6.00 12.47
CA PRO A 43 -1.44 5.21 11.52
C PRO A 43 -1.98 3.79 11.47
N PHE A 44 -2.14 3.26 10.25
CA PHE A 44 -2.44 1.84 10.10
C PHE A 44 -1.16 1.06 10.35
N THR A 45 -1.15 0.28 11.44
CA THR A 45 -0.03 -0.58 11.77
C THR A 45 -0.33 -1.98 11.29
N THR A 46 0.51 -2.51 10.40
CA THR A 46 0.35 -3.86 9.85
C THR A 46 1.72 -4.52 9.70
N VAL A 47 1.74 -5.85 9.76
CA VAL A 47 2.93 -6.61 9.40
C VAL A 47 2.85 -6.96 7.92
N ILE A 48 3.88 -6.58 7.16
CA ILE A 48 3.97 -6.82 5.71
C ILE A 48 4.62 -8.19 5.46
N GLY A 49 4.09 -8.93 4.49
CA GLY A 49 4.60 -10.25 4.09
C GLY A 49 4.05 -11.42 4.92
N ARG A 50 2.92 -11.21 5.61
CA ARG A 50 2.23 -12.24 6.42
C ARG A 50 0.84 -12.62 5.91
N GLY A 51 0.38 -12.02 4.81
CA GLY A 51 -0.99 -12.18 4.31
C GLY A 51 -2.04 -11.46 5.18
N GLU A 52 -1.60 -10.53 6.05
CA GLU A 52 -2.50 -9.69 6.87
C GLU A 52 -3.11 -8.54 6.06
N VAL A 53 -2.56 -8.26 4.88
CA VAL A 53 -3.05 -7.26 3.91
C VAL A 53 -3.20 -7.89 2.53
N ILE A 54 -3.82 -7.15 1.60
CA ILE A 54 -3.98 -7.61 0.21
C ILE A 54 -2.63 -8.00 -0.41
N GLN A 55 -2.63 -9.03 -1.24
CA GLN A 55 -1.40 -9.58 -1.83
C GLN A 55 -0.56 -8.52 -2.55
N GLY A 56 -1.22 -7.59 -3.26
CA GLY A 56 -0.52 -6.51 -3.94
C GLY A 56 0.23 -5.57 -2.99
N TRP A 57 -0.22 -5.42 -1.75
CA TRP A 57 0.51 -4.70 -0.71
C TRP A 57 1.70 -5.49 -0.19
N ASP A 58 1.49 -6.77 0.11
CA ASP A 58 2.57 -7.66 0.57
C ASP A 58 3.72 -7.77 -0.44
N GLU A 59 3.43 -7.67 -1.74
CA GLU A 59 4.45 -7.69 -2.79
C GLU A 59 5.11 -6.32 -3.06
N SER A 60 4.36 -5.21 -2.94
CA SER A 60 4.85 -3.88 -3.33
C SER A 60 5.47 -3.08 -2.19
N VAL A 61 4.90 -3.14 -0.99
CA VAL A 61 5.35 -2.35 0.17
C VAL A 61 6.78 -2.67 0.60
N PRO A 62 7.28 -3.93 0.57
CA PRO A 62 8.70 -4.21 0.88
C PRO A 62 9.69 -3.54 -0.07
N GLN A 63 9.24 -3.16 -1.28
CA GLN A 63 10.05 -2.43 -2.24
C GLN A 63 10.08 -0.93 -1.91
N LEU A 64 9.14 -0.44 -1.10
CA LEU A 64 9.02 0.98 -0.78
C LEU A 64 9.89 1.36 0.43
N SER A 65 10.90 2.21 0.22
CA SER A 65 11.71 2.77 1.31
C SER A 65 10.95 3.79 2.17
N LEU A 66 11.47 4.08 3.36
CA LEU A 66 10.89 5.00 4.32
C LEU A 66 10.67 6.39 3.69
N CYS A 67 9.55 7.01 4.02
CA CYS A 67 9.07 8.27 3.44
C CYS A 67 8.77 8.25 1.94
N TRP A 68 8.86 7.10 1.25
CA TRP A 68 8.44 7.00 -0.15
C TRP A 68 6.91 7.14 -0.23
N LYS A 69 6.44 8.10 -1.04
CA LYS A 69 5.05 8.15 -1.52
C LYS A 69 4.98 7.53 -2.91
N ALA A 70 4.19 6.47 -3.04
CA ALA A 70 3.88 5.85 -4.32
C ALA A 70 2.37 5.66 -4.45
N LYS A 71 1.88 5.66 -5.68
CA LYS A 71 0.54 5.21 -6.02
C LYS A 71 0.63 3.76 -6.49
N LEU A 72 -0.07 2.89 -5.79
CA LEU A 72 -0.17 1.47 -6.12
C LEU A 72 -1.49 1.24 -6.86
N THR A 73 -1.41 0.75 -8.10
CA THR A 73 -2.58 0.28 -8.85
C THR A 73 -2.55 -1.24 -8.86
N ILE A 74 -3.47 -1.85 -8.12
CA ILE A 74 -3.53 -3.31 -7.90
C ILE A 74 -4.80 -3.81 -8.58
N ILE A 75 -4.68 -4.80 -9.48
CA ILE A 75 -5.85 -5.43 -10.11
C ILE A 75 -6.61 -6.28 -9.08
N ALA A 76 -7.91 -6.52 -9.32
CA ALA A 76 -8.79 -7.23 -8.39
C ALA A 76 -8.20 -8.55 -7.87
N ASP A 77 -7.54 -9.32 -8.74
CA ASP A 77 -6.93 -10.62 -8.42
C ASP A 77 -5.85 -10.54 -7.33
N TYR A 78 -5.16 -9.40 -7.18
CA TYR A 78 -4.14 -9.16 -6.16
C TYR A 78 -4.65 -8.27 -5.01
N ALA A 79 -5.92 -7.87 -5.07
CA ALA A 79 -6.57 -7.04 -4.06
C ALA A 79 -7.50 -7.89 -3.17
N LEU A 80 -8.80 -7.75 -3.34
CA LEU A 80 -9.84 -8.47 -2.57
C LEU A 80 -10.52 -9.58 -3.40
N GLY A 81 -10.03 -9.87 -4.61
CA GLY A 81 -10.68 -10.73 -5.58
C GLY A 81 -11.83 -10.04 -6.32
N ARG A 82 -12.55 -10.80 -7.18
CA ARG A 82 -13.85 -10.37 -7.72
C ARG A 82 -14.90 -10.49 -6.64
N ILE A 83 -15.38 -9.35 -6.15
CA ILE A 83 -16.65 -9.22 -5.42
C ILE A 83 -17.84 -9.26 -6.39
#